data_AF-A0A8T4X550-F1
#
_entry.id   AF-A0A8T4X550-F1
#
_cell.length_a   1.000
_cell.length_b   1.000
_cell.length_c   1.000
_cell.angle_alpha   90.00
_cell.angle_beta   90.00
_cell.angle_gamma   90.00
#
_symmetry.space_group_name_H-M   'P 1'
#
loop_
_entity.id
_entity.type
_entity.pdbx_description
1 polymer ?
#
loop_
_entity_poly.entity_id
_entity_poly.type
_entity_poly.pdbx_seq_one_letter_code
_entity_poly.pdbx_strand_id
1 'polypeptide(L)'
;MKKNYSDIVDPIHDFIRVYDHEIKIIDNPIFQRLRRIRQLSGAHLTYPAAQHTRFEHSLGVMHIASQAGKALNEKGILKSDDIDLLRLAGLLHDIGHGPFSHLFEEVIQQKKFSHEDFGKEIILKSEIGDILSKNGYDKKLVTKIAFGDSKLQYMNEIISGALSADMMDYLLRDGYFT
;
A
#
# COMPACT_ATOMS: atom_id res chain seq x y z
N MET A 1 -7.75 8.09 28.34
CA MET A 1 -8.33 7.34 27.20
C MET A 1 -7.16 6.75 26.41
N LYS A 2 -7.10 5.42 26.22
CA LYS A 2 -6.06 4.83 25.35
C LYS A 2 -6.24 5.42 23.95
N LYS A 3 -5.15 5.90 23.34
CA LYS A 3 -5.18 6.25 21.91
C LYS A 3 -5.41 4.96 21.13
N ASN A 4 -6.45 4.91 20.29
CA ASN A 4 -6.71 3.78 19.38
C ASN A 4 -5.89 3.89 18.08
N TYR A 5 -4.77 4.60 18.14
CA TYR A 5 -3.88 4.83 17.01
C TYR A 5 -2.45 5.08 17.51
N SER A 6 -1.48 4.77 16.65
CA SER A 6 -0.08 5.15 16.78
C SER A 6 0.30 6.07 15.61
N ASP A 7 1.33 6.88 15.78
CA ASP A 7 1.87 7.71 14.70
C ASP A 7 3.28 7.22 14.35
N ILE A 8 3.52 6.97 13.07
CA ILE A 8 4.83 6.63 12.50
C ILE A 8 5.43 7.90 11.92
N VAL A 9 6.66 8.23 12.28
CA VAL A 9 7.37 9.38 11.69
C VAL A 9 7.81 9.02 10.28
N ASP A 10 7.48 9.87 9.32
CA ASP A 10 7.84 9.69 7.91
C ASP A 10 8.43 11.00 7.36
N PRO A 11 9.55 10.97 6.63
CA PRO A 11 10.20 12.19 6.15
C PRO A 11 9.44 12.92 5.05
N ILE A 12 8.46 12.28 4.41
CA ILE A 12 7.65 12.85 3.33
C ILE A 12 6.35 13.43 3.88
N HIS A 13 5.72 12.71 4.81
CA HIS A 13 4.37 13.03 5.31
C HIS A 13 4.33 13.48 6.78
N ASP A 14 5.50 13.74 7.39
CA ASP A 14 5.74 14.03 8.82
C ASP A 14 5.27 12.92 9.78
N PHE A 15 3.96 12.68 9.84
CA PHE A 15 3.32 11.68 10.70
C PHE A 15 2.26 10.88 9.95
N ILE A 16 2.48 9.57 9.87
CA ILE A 16 1.52 8.60 9.35
C ILE A 16 0.79 7.95 10.53
N ARG A 17 -0.47 8.32 10.70
CA ARG A 17 -1.36 7.68 11.67
C ARG A 17 -1.73 6.27 11.23
N VAL A 18 -1.58 5.30 12.13
CA VAL A 18 -1.97 3.89 11.97
C VAL A 18 -2.91 3.45 13.09
N TYR A 19 -3.96 2.71 12.74
CA TYR A 19 -4.97 2.20 13.67
C TYR A 19 -4.71 0.74 14.04
N ASP A 20 -5.28 0.27 15.16
CA ASP A 20 -5.00 -1.07 15.71
C ASP A 20 -5.22 -2.23 14.71
N HIS A 21 -6.19 -2.11 13.80
CA HIS A 21 -6.46 -3.13 12.79
C HIS A 21 -5.37 -3.15 11.68
N GLU A 22 -4.78 -2.00 11.38
CA GLU A 22 -3.68 -1.84 10.43
C GLU A 22 -2.36 -2.28 11.04
N ILE A 23 -2.13 -2.00 12.32
CA ILE A 23 -0.90 -2.41 13.05
C ILE A 23 -0.71 -3.93 12.98
N LYS A 24 -1.78 -4.72 13.11
CA LYS A 24 -1.72 -6.18 12.96
C LYS A 24 -1.22 -6.64 11.59
N ILE A 25 -1.54 -5.88 10.54
CA ILE A 25 -1.06 -6.13 9.17
C ILE A 25 0.39 -5.67 9.06
N ILE A 26 0.69 -4.45 9.54
CA ILE A 26 2.01 -3.83 9.47
C ILE A 26 3.06 -4.69 10.18
N ASP A 27 2.75 -5.22 11.36
CA ASP A 27 3.65 -6.05 12.16
C ASP A 27 3.72 -7.50 11.67
N ASN A 28 2.89 -7.91 10.71
CA ASN A 28 2.94 -9.27 10.18
C ASN A 28 4.23 -9.49 9.36
N PRO A 29 4.93 -10.64 9.52
CA PRO A 29 6.16 -10.94 8.78
C PRO A 29 6.05 -10.81 7.26
N ILE A 30 4.86 -11.09 6.70
CA ILE A 30 4.59 -10.98 5.26
C ILE A 30 4.71 -9.52 4.80
N PHE A 31 4.16 -8.59 5.58
CA PHE A 31 4.24 -7.15 5.28
C PHE A 31 5.62 -6.57 5.64
N GLN A 32 6.18 -6.95 6.79
CA GLN A 32 7.54 -6.55 7.22
C GLN A 32 8.63 -6.95 6.22
N ARG A 33 8.38 -7.95 5.35
CA ARG A 33 9.26 -8.31 4.24
C ARG A 33 9.54 -7.14 3.30
N LEU A 34 8.60 -6.21 3.11
CA LEU A 34 8.77 -5.05 2.23
C LEU A 34 9.96 -4.17 2.65
N ARG A 35 10.39 -4.19 3.92
CA ARG A 35 11.60 -3.51 4.41
C ARG A 35 12.90 -3.98 3.77
N ARG A 36 12.87 -5.11 3.06
CA ARG A 36 14.03 -5.68 2.36
C ARG A 36 13.95 -5.53 0.85
N ILE A 37 12.93 -4.83 0.36
CA ILE A 37 12.67 -4.63 -1.07
C ILE A 37 12.81 -3.15 -1.38
N ARG A 38 13.94 -2.78 -2.00
CA ARG A 38 14.19 -1.39 -2.41
C ARG A 38 13.18 -0.93 -3.45
N GLN A 39 12.68 0.29 -3.29
CA GLN A 39 11.73 0.90 -4.21
C GLN A 39 12.31 0.95 -5.63
N LEU A 40 13.48 1.58 -5.76
CA LEU A 40 14.16 1.84 -7.03
C LEU A 40 15.21 0.78 -7.40
N SER A 41 15.10 -0.43 -6.86
CA SER A 41 15.98 -1.57 -7.19
C SER A 41 17.48 -1.21 -7.15
N GLY A 42 18.15 -1.14 -8.30
CA GLY A 42 19.59 -0.85 -8.45
C GLY A 42 19.95 0.65 -8.44
N ALA A 43 18.98 1.57 -8.38
CA ALA A 43 19.26 3.01 -8.43
C ALA A 43 20.22 3.47 -7.31
N HIS A 44 20.22 2.78 -6.18
CA HIS A 44 21.16 3.01 -5.07
C HIS A 44 22.65 2.90 -5.45
N LEU A 45 22.98 2.26 -6.58
CA LEU A 45 24.34 2.18 -7.11
C LEU A 45 24.79 3.48 -7.79
N THR A 46 23.84 4.32 -8.20
CA THR A 46 24.08 5.65 -8.78
C THR A 46 23.74 6.77 -7.81
N TYR A 47 22.63 6.62 -7.06
CA TYR A 47 22.13 7.54 -6.04
C TYR A 47 22.21 6.87 -4.67
N PRO A 48 23.33 6.99 -3.92
CA PRO A 48 23.56 6.20 -2.71
C PRO A 48 22.48 6.33 -1.63
N ALA A 49 21.75 7.45 -1.61
CA ALA A 49 20.65 7.74 -0.70
C ALA A 49 19.31 7.05 -1.06
N ALA A 50 19.16 6.53 -2.29
CA ALA A 50 17.99 5.79 -2.77
C ALA A 50 17.89 4.38 -2.15
N GLN A 51 17.93 4.31 -0.83
CA GLN A 51 17.86 3.10 -0.01
C GLN A 51 16.44 2.79 0.46
N HIS A 52 15.49 3.69 0.21
CA HIS A 52 14.12 3.54 0.62
C HIS A 52 13.47 2.31 -0.01
N THR A 53 12.50 1.77 0.71
CA THR A 53 11.90 0.47 0.48
C THR A 53 10.40 0.59 0.24
N ARG A 54 9.82 -0.49 -0.30
CA ARG A 54 8.38 -0.63 -0.52
C ARG A 54 7.57 -0.51 0.78
N PHE A 55 8.19 -0.71 1.94
CA PHE A 55 7.51 -0.64 3.24
C PHE A 55 7.05 0.78 3.58
N GLU A 56 7.96 1.76 3.61
CA GLU A 56 7.62 3.15 3.91
C GLU A 56 6.76 3.77 2.80
N HIS A 57 6.99 3.37 1.55
CA HIS A 57 6.12 3.75 0.43
C HIS A 57 4.68 3.27 0.66
N SER A 58 4.46 2.00 0.98
CA SER A 58 3.12 1.46 1.27
C SER A 58 2.40 2.19 2.43
N LEU A 59 3.15 2.59 3.47
CA LEU A 59 2.60 3.41 4.56
C LEU A 59 2.19 4.80 4.06
N GLY A 60 2.98 5.41 3.19
CA GLY A 60 2.69 6.71 2.60
C GLY A 60 1.50 6.68 1.64
N VAL A 61 1.38 5.63 0.81
CA VAL A 61 0.19 5.43 -0.05
C VAL A 61 -1.08 5.29 0.80
N MET A 62 -1.04 4.49 1.87
CA MET A 62 -2.15 4.40 2.84
C MET A 62 -2.51 5.78 3.43
N HIS A 63 -1.50 6.60 3.76
CA HIS A 63 -1.71 7.95 4.27
C HIS A 63 -2.43 8.83 3.24
N ILE A 64 -1.92 8.94 2.03
CA ILE A 64 -2.49 9.78 0.97
C ILE A 64 -3.90 9.31 0.60
N ALA A 65 -4.10 7.99 0.46
CA ALA A 65 -5.41 7.41 0.18
C ALA A 65 -6.45 7.79 1.25
N SER A 66 -6.04 7.87 2.53
CA SER A 66 -6.91 8.33 3.61
C SER A 66 -7.27 9.81 3.52
N GLN A 67 -6.35 10.64 3.07
CA GLN A 67 -6.59 12.08 2.89
C GLN A 67 -7.56 12.31 1.72
N ALA A 68 -7.39 11.58 0.61
CA ALA A 68 -8.35 11.57 -0.49
C ALA A 68 -9.73 11.09 -0.04
N GLY A 69 -9.79 9.99 0.72
CA GLY A 69 -11.03 9.45 1.28
C GLY A 69 -11.77 10.45 2.18
N LYS A 70 -11.06 11.12 3.09
CA LYS A 70 -11.63 12.18 3.96
C LYS A 70 -12.18 13.35 3.15
N ALA A 71 -11.42 13.85 2.17
CA ALA A 71 -11.85 14.95 1.32
C ALA A 71 -13.12 14.62 0.51
N LEU A 72 -13.27 13.36 0.08
CA LEU A 72 -14.49 12.89 -0.59
C LEU A 72 -15.65 12.65 0.38
N ASN A 73 -15.36 12.20 1.60
CA ASN A 73 -16.36 12.04 2.66
C ASN A 73 -16.96 13.38 3.10
N GLU A 74 -16.13 14.42 3.25
CA GLU A 74 -16.58 15.79 3.55
C GLU A 74 -17.50 16.36 2.46
N LYS A 75 -17.34 15.91 1.22
CA LYS A 75 -18.19 16.26 0.08
C LYS A 75 -19.44 15.36 -0.05
N GLY A 76 -19.62 14.40 0.85
CA GLY A 76 -20.74 13.46 0.82
C GLY A 76 -20.67 12.41 -0.30
N ILE A 77 -19.52 12.27 -0.96
CA ILE A 77 -19.33 11.33 -2.09
C ILE A 77 -19.04 9.91 -1.57
N LEU A 78 -18.35 9.81 -0.44
CA LEU A 78 -17.80 8.58 0.11
C LEU A 78 -18.29 8.42 1.56
N LYS A 79 -18.58 7.20 2.03
CA LYS A 79 -18.98 6.96 3.42
C LYS A 79 -17.76 6.81 4.30
N SER A 80 -17.87 7.15 5.58
CA SER A 80 -16.73 7.09 6.51
C SER A 80 -16.09 5.68 6.55
N ASP A 81 -16.89 4.62 6.46
CA ASP A 81 -16.42 3.23 6.44
C ASP A 81 -15.59 2.90 5.17
N ASP A 82 -15.81 3.60 4.06
CA ASP A 82 -15.06 3.39 2.81
C ASP A 82 -13.62 3.94 2.91
N ILE A 83 -13.34 4.82 3.88
CA ILE A 83 -11.99 5.36 4.12
C ILE A 83 -11.05 4.25 4.59
N ASP A 84 -11.52 3.38 5.48
CA ASP A 84 -10.73 2.24 5.97
C ASP A 84 -10.41 1.26 4.83
N LEU A 85 -11.37 1.04 3.92
CA LEU A 85 -11.14 0.21 2.72
C LEU A 85 -10.05 0.81 1.81
N LEU A 86 -10.07 2.13 1.60
CA LEU A 86 -9.00 2.82 0.83
C LEU A 86 -7.65 2.71 1.52
N ARG A 87 -7.61 2.86 2.85
CA ARG A 87 -6.39 2.73 3.63
C ARG A 87 -5.80 1.33 3.53
N LEU A 88 -6.61 0.31 3.76
CA LEU A 88 -6.18 -1.09 3.66
C LEU A 88 -5.75 -1.46 2.24
N ALA A 89 -6.45 -0.96 1.22
CA ALA A 89 -6.07 -1.16 -0.17
C ALA A 89 -4.74 -0.48 -0.49
N GLY A 90 -4.56 0.79 -0.11
CA GLY A 90 -3.31 1.52 -0.30
C GLY A 90 -2.13 0.92 0.47
N LEU A 91 -2.37 0.40 1.68
CA LEU A 91 -1.36 -0.30 2.46
C LEU A 91 -0.90 -1.58 1.76
N LEU A 92 -1.80 -2.30 1.09
CA LEU A 92 -1.53 -3.63 0.55
C LEU A 92 -1.22 -3.65 -0.95
N HIS A 93 -1.32 -2.52 -1.66
CA HIS A 93 -1.18 -2.46 -3.13
C HIS A 93 0.16 -3.05 -3.61
N ASP A 94 1.23 -2.88 -2.83
CA ASP A 94 2.58 -3.31 -3.17
C ASP A 94 3.04 -4.63 -2.50
N ILE A 95 2.15 -5.31 -1.76
CA ILE A 95 2.51 -6.49 -0.95
C ILE A 95 3.07 -7.66 -1.79
N GLY A 96 2.71 -7.69 -3.08
CA GLY A 96 3.12 -8.71 -4.04
C GLY A 96 4.52 -8.55 -4.61
N HIS A 97 5.21 -7.42 -4.38
CA HIS A 97 6.55 -7.22 -4.94
C HIS A 97 7.57 -8.26 -4.45
N GLY A 98 8.40 -8.71 -5.38
CA GLY A 98 9.53 -9.61 -5.14
C GLY A 98 10.85 -8.87 -4.89
N PRO A 99 11.95 -9.60 -4.63
CA PRO A 99 13.30 -9.00 -4.55
C PRO A 99 13.61 -8.22 -5.83
N PHE A 100 14.35 -7.11 -5.77
CA PHE A 100 14.65 -6.28 -6.96
C PHE A 100 13.41 -5.77 -7.73
N SER A 101 12.24 -5.71 -7.08
CA SER A 101 11.00 -5.13 -7.61
C SER A 101 10.72 -5.57 -9.07
N HIS A 102 10.73 -4.65 -10.04
CA HIS A 102 10.42 -4.95 -11.44
C HIS A 102 11.45 -5.83 -12.16
N LEU A 103 12.74 -5.80 -11.75
CA LEU A 103 13.74 -6.66 -12.39
C LEU A 103 13.42 -8.15 -12.16
N PHE A 104 12.81 -8.48 -11.03
CA PHE A 104 12.41 -9.85 -10.75
C PHE A 104 11.24 -10.29 -11.61
N GLU A 105 10.33 -9.38 -11.96
CA GLU A 105 9.27 -9.67 -12.92
C GLU A 105 9.85 -9.98 -14.30
N GLU A 106 10.83 -9.21 -14.78
CA GLU A 106 11.53 -9.47 -16.05
C GLU A 106 12.18 -10.84 -16.08
N VAL A 107 12.81 -11.26 -14.97
CA VAL A 107 13.42 -12.59 -14.85
C VAL A 107 12.37 -13.70 -14.81
N ILE A 108 11.20 -13.44 -14.22
CA ILE A 108 10.09 -14.40 -14.09
C ILE A 108 9.08 -14.30 -15.25
N GLN A 109 9.26 -13.40 -16.23
CA GLN A 109 8.34 -13.19 -17.36
C GLN A 109 7.96 -14.49 -18.10
N GLN A 110 8.82 -15.51 -18.07
CA GLN A 110 8.51 -16.85 -18.58
C GLN A 110 7.24 -17.48 -17.97
N LYS A 111 6.80 -17.02 -16.79
CA LYS A 111 5.60 -17.48 -16.07
C LYS A 111 4.37 -16.57 -16.20
N LYS A 112 4.45 -15.42 -16.90
CA LYS A 112 3.35 -14.44 -17.05
C LYS A 112 2.63 -14.11 -15.71
N PHE A 113 3.40 -13.96 -14.63
CA PHE A 113 2.88 -13.70 -13.30
C PHE A 113 3.38 -12.32 -12.85
N SER A 114 2.47 -11.40 -12.53
CA SER A 114 2.82 -10.06 -12.07
C SER A 114 2.90 -9.97 -10.54
N HIS A 115 3.49 -8.90 -10.03
CA HIS A 115 3.42 -8.54 -8.61
C HIS A 115 1.96 -8.38 -8.14
N GLU A 116 1.06 -7.90 -8.99
CA GLU A 116 -0.37 -7.84 -8.66
C GLU A 116 -0.96 -9.22 -8.43
N ASP A 117 -0.65 -10.21 -9.27
CA ASP A 117 -1.12 -11.60 -9.09
C ASP A 117 -0.61 -12.18 -7.77
N PHE A 118 0.67 -11.96 -7.44
CA PHE A 118 1.23 -12.35 -6.15
C PHE A 118 0.54 -11.62 -4.99
N GLY A 119 0.27 -10.33 -5.14
CA GLY A 119 -0.42 -9.53 -4.15
C GLY A 119 -1.83 -10.06 -3.87
N LYS A 120 -2.59 -10.37 -4.93
CA LYS A 120 -3.92 -11.00 -4.85
C LYS A 120 -3.85 -12.33 -4.09
N GLU A 121 -2.88 -13.18 -4.44
CA GLU A 121 -2.67 -14.46 -3.77
C GLU A 121 -2.32 -14.30 -2.28
N ILE A 122 -1.43 -13.37 -1.93
CA ILE A 122 -1.05 -13.08 -0.55
C ILE A 122 -2.28 -12.63 0.25
N ILE A 123 -3.04 -11.64 -0.24
CA ILE A 123 -4.20 -11.12 0.50
C ILE A 123 -5.29 -12.19 0.64
N LEU A 124 -5.50 -13.03 -0.38
CA LEU A 124 -6.59 -14.01 -0.36
C LEU A 124 -6.26 -15.28 0.44
N LYS A 125 -5.00 -15.73 0.44
CA LYS A 125 -4.61 -17.07 0.93
C LYS A 125 -3.64 -17.08 2.11
N SER A 126 -3.24 -15.92 2.64
CA SER A 126 -2.35 -15.84 3.80
C SER A 126 -3.02 -15.24 5.05
N GLU A 127 -2.27 -15.20 6.14
CA GLU A 127 -2.66 -14.56 7.40
C GLU A 127 -3.10 -13.11 7.24
N ILE A 128 -2.61 -12.39 6.22
CA ILE A 128 -3.04 -11.02 5.91
C ILE A 128 -4.56 -10.99 5.66
N GLY A 129 -5.06 -11.91 4.84
CA GLY A 129 -6.48 -12.07 4.57
C GLY A 129 -7.28 -12.43 5.82
N ASP A 130 -6.71 -13.30 6.67
CA ASP A 130 -7.36 -13.71 7.91
C ASP A 130 -7.45 -12.55 8.90
N ILE A 131 -6.43 -11.69 8.97
CA ILE A 131 -6.45 -10.46 9.77
C ILE A 131 -7.53 -9.51 9.24
N LEU A 132 -7.63 -9.29 7.93
CA LEU A 132 -8.69 -8.47 7.34
C LEU A 132 -10.09 -8.96 7.76
N SER A 133 -10.35 -10.26 7.54
CA SER A 133 -11.65 -10.87 7.87
C SER A 133 -11.96 -10.85 9.37
N LYS A 134 -10.96 -11.08 10.24
CA LYS A 134 -11.13 -10.99 11.70
C LYS A 134 -11.49 -9.59 12.19
N ASN A 135 -11.06 -8.54 11.48
CA ASN A 135 -11.43 -7.16 11.81
C ASN A 135 -12.69 -6.67 11.05
N GLY A 136 -13.42 -7.57 10.38
CA GLY A 136 -14.70 -7.26 9.74
C GLY A 136 -14.63 -6.79 8.29
N TYR A 137 -13.44 -6.81 7.67
CA TYR A 137 -13.26 -6.39 6.27
C TYR A 137 -13.36 -7.56 5.30
N ASP A 138 -14.04 -7.37 4.17
CA ASP A 138 -14.03 -8.34 3.08
C ASP A 138 -12.70 -8.28 2.32
N LYS A 139 -11.84 -9.29 2.57
CA LYS A 139 -10.53 -9.41 1.91
C LYS A 139 -10.62 -9.41 0.38
N LYS A 140 -11.72 -9.92 -0.20
CA LYS A 140 -11.92 -9.90 -1.67
C LYS A 140 -12.15 -8.50 -2.18
N LEU A 141 -12.92 -7.68 -1.44
CA LEU A 141 -13.17 -6.30 -1.81
C LEU A 141 -11.88 -5.46 -1.69
N VAL A 142 -11.16 -5.59 -0.57
CA VAL A 142 -9.86 -4.90 -0.37
C VAL A 142 -8.88 -5.26 -1.49
N THR A 143 -8.75 -6.55 -1.81
CA THR A 143 -7.91 -7.03 -2.93
C THR A 143 -8.30 -6.36 -4.24
N LYS A 144 -9.59 -6.31 -4.56
CA LYS A 144 -10.06 -5.71 -5.81
C LYS A 144 -9.77 -4.21 -5.88
N ILE A 145 -9.89 -3.48 -4.78
CA ILE A 145 -9.58 -2.04 -4.76
C ILE A 145 -8.07 -1.83 -4.91
N ALA A 146 -7.25 -2.61 -4.20
CA ALA A 146 -5.79 -2.50 -4.21
C ALA A 146 -5.19 -2.67 -5.62
N PHE A 147 -5.81 -3.50 -6.46
CA PHE A 147 -5.35 -3.82 -7.81
C PHE A 147 -6.31 -3.35 -8.92
N GLY A 148 -7.20 -2.39 -8.63
CA GLY A 148 -8.03 -1.76 -9.65
C GLY A 148 -9.15 -2.62 -10.28
N ASP A 149 -9.46 -3.78 -9.72
CA ASP A 149 -10.46 -4.74 -10.19
C ASP A 149 -11.87 -4.56 -9.56
N SER A 150 -12.07 -3.53 -8.73
CA SER A 150 -13.37 -3.28 -8.10
C SER A 150 -14.38 -2.70 -9.07
N LYS A 151 -15.68 -2.89 -8.78
CA LYS A 151 -16.75 -2.17 -9.48
C LYS A 151 -16.82 -0.68 -9.09
N LEU A 152 -16.14 -0.30 -8.01
CA LEU A 152 -16.10 1.07 -7.50
C LEU A 152 -14.96 1.84 -8.17
N GLN A 153 -15.18 2.30 -9.40
CA GLN A 153 -14.13 2.90 -10.24
C GLN A 153 -13.40 4.03 -9.53
N TYR A 154 -14.10 4.91 -8.83
CA TYR A 154 -13.46 6.04 -8.13
C TYR A 154 -12.50 5.57 -7.01
N MET A 155 -12.75 4.44 -6.36
CA MET A 155 -11.83 3.89 -5.36
C MET A 155 -10.60 3.28 -6.02
N ASN A 156 -10.79 2.63 -7.18
CA ASN A 156 -9.67 2.14 -7.99
C ASN A 156 -8.77 3.31 -8.42
N GLU A 157 -9.35 4.40 -8.93
CA GLU A 157 -8.59 5.58 -9.39
C GLU A 157 -7.76 6.22 -8.26
N ILE A 158 -8.24 6.19 -7.01
CA ILE A 158 -7.49 6.70 -5.86
C ILE A 158 -6.21 5.88 -5.61
N ILE A 159 -6.23 4.57 -5.87
CA ILE A 159 -5.07 3.69 -5.58
C ILE A 159 -4.21 3.46 -6.82
N SER A 160 -4.82 3.12 -7.95
CA SER A 160 -4.14 2.68 -9.18
C SER A 160 -4.48 3.54 -10.41
N GLY A 161 -5.10 4.70 -10.24
CA GLY A 161 -5.39 5.66 -11.31
C GLY A 161 -4.18 6.47 -11.76
N ALA A 162 -4.37 7.31 -12.78
CA ALA A 162 -3.30 8.15 -13.36
C ALA A 162 -2.83 9.30 -12.44
N LEU A 163 -3.62 9.67 -11.42
CA LEU A 163 -3.27 10.64 -10.39
C LEU A 163 -3.53 10.03 -9.00
N SER A 164 -3.02 8.81 -8.81
CA SER A 164 -3.28 8.00 -7.62
C SER A 164 -2.43 8.40 -6.42
N ALA A 165 -2.81 7.88 -5.25
CA ALA A 165 -2.04 7.92 -4.02
C ALA A 165 -0.66 7.24 -4.17
N ASP A 166 -0.58 6.17 -4.95
CA ASP A 166 0.69 5.52 -5.32
C ASP A 166 1.64 6.52 -6.00
N MET A 167 1.16 7.16 -7.08
CA MET A 167 1.93 8.16 -7.82
C MET A 167 2.35 9.35 -6.97
N MET A 168 1.42 9.87 -6.15
CA MET A 168 1.73 11.00 -5.29
C MET A 168 2.79 10.66 -4.24
N ASP A 169 2.79 9.44 -3.69
CA ASP A 169 3.84 9.05 -2.74
C ASP A 169 5.18 8.83 -3.45
N TYR A 170 5.25 7.97 -4.48
CA TYR A 170 6.54 7.62 -5.04
C TYR A 170 7.22 8.83 -5.70
N LEU A 171 6.49 9.76 -6.33
CA LEU A 171 7.12 10.95 -6.93
C LEU A 171 7.80 11.84 -5.88
N LEU A 172 7.13 12.07 -4.75
CA LEU A 172 7.68 12.86 -3.65
C LEU A 172 8.81 12.11 -2.95
N ARG A 173 8.62 10.82 -2.68
CA ARG A 173 9.58 9.98 -1.95
C ARG A 173 10.84 9.73 -2.77
N ASP A 174 10.69 9.30 -4.02
CA ASP A 174 11.82 9.07 -4.92
C ASP A 174 12.61 10.37 -5.10
N GLY A 175 11.92 11.49 -5.37
CA GLY A 175 12.56 12.81 -5.50
C GLY A 175 13.22 13.34 -4.22
N TYR A 176 12.83 12.86 -3.04
CA TYR A 176 13.49 13.20 -1.78
C TYR A 176 14.78 12.38 -1.56
N PHE A 177 14.79 11.12 -1.99
CA PHE A 177 15.90 10.19 -1.75
C PHE A 177 16.93 10.10 -2.90
N THR A 178 16.60 10.62 -4.10
CA THR A 178 17.52 10.70 -5.26
C THR A 178 18.04 12.11 -5.47
#